data_AF-A0A2D7XCX4-F1
#
_entry.id   AF-A0A2D7XCX4-F1
#
_cell.length_a   1.000
_cell.length_b   1.000
_cell.length_c   1.000
_cell.angle_alpha   90.00
_cell.angle_beta   90.00
_cell.angle_gamma   90.00
#
_symmetry.space_group_name_H-M   'P 1'
#
loop_
_entity.id
_entity.type
_entity.pdbx_description
1 polymer ?
#
loop_
_entity_poly.entity_id
_entity_poly.type
_entity_poly.pdbx_seq_one_letter_code
_entity_poly.pdbx_strand_id
1 'polypeptide(L)' 'LRSNFADMANIGGPPAGSVTAACFLSRYTKAYNWAHLDIAGTAWRSGKDKGASGRPVPLLVQYLLNQN' A
#
# COMPACT_ATOMS: atom_id res chain seq x y z
N LEU A 1 11.44 -5.82 -11.44
CA LEU A 1 12.19 -4.90 -10.56
C LEU A 1 13.72 -5.06 -10.66
N ARG A 2 14.27 -5.37 -11.85
CA ARG A 2 15.73 -5.34 -12.08
C ARG A 2 16.02 -4.12 -12.93
N SER A 3 17.01 -3.32 -12.53
CA SER A 3 17.51 -2.19 -13.33
C SER A 3 18.90 -2.58 -13.85
N ASN A 4 19.24 -2.14 -15.07
CA ASN A 4 20.56 -2.38 -15.65
C ASN A 4 21.66 -1.47 -15.04
N PHE A 5 21.26 -0.53 -14.18
CA PHE A 5 22.18 0.47 -13.59
C PHE A 5 22.08 0.56 -12.06
N ALA A 6 21.04 -0.05 -11.44
CA ALA A 6 20.78 0.06 -10.01
C ALA A 6 20.18 -1.23 -9.45
N ASP A 7 20.22 -1.40 -8.13
CA ASP A 7 19.71 -2.59 -7.43
C ASP A 7 18.22 -2.87 -7.68
N MET A 8 17.46 -1.84 -8.08
CA MET A 8 16.04 -1.94 -8.47
C MET A 8 15.57 -0.70 -9.25
N ALA A 9 14.58 -0.88 -10.14
CA ALA A 9 13.74 0.20 -10.70
C ALA A 9 12.48 0.42 -9.84
N ASN A 10 12.06 1.67 -9.63
CA ASN A 10 10.90 2.06 -8.82
C ASN A 10 9.53 1.76 -9.47
N ILE A 11 9.51 1.37 -10.75
CA ILE A 11 8.29 1.01 -11.49
C ILE A 11 8.49 -0.37 -12.13
N GLY A 12 7.52 -1.27 -11.91
CA GLY A 12 7.57 -2.67 -12.36
C GLY A 12 6.99 -2.94 -13.77
N GLY A 13 6.40 -1.93 -14.40
CA GLY A 13 5.60 -2.07 -15.63
C GLY A 13 4.10 -2.19 -15.35
N PRO A 14 3.25 -2.23 -16.41
CA PRO A 14 1.80 -2.28 -16.30
C PRO A 14 1.19 -3.53 -15.62
N PRO A 15 1.73 -4.76 -15.77
CA PRO A 15 1.15 -5.92 -15.09
C PRO A 15 1.49 -5.90 -13.59
N ALA A 16 0.48 -6.16 -12.75
CA ALA A 16 0.63 -6.32 -11.30
C ALA A 16 1.25 -5.11 -10.56
N GLY A 17 0.84 -3.89 -10.91
CA GLY A 17 1.33 -2.63 -10.31
C GLY A 17 1.31 -2.59 -8.78
N SER A 18 0.19 -2.93 -8.13
CA SER A 18 0.10 -2.94 -6.66
C SER A 18 1.03 -3.97 -6.00
N VAL A 19 1.21 -5.14 -6.63
CA VAL A 19 2.10 -6.20 -6.11
C VAL A 19 3.57 -5.81 -6.29
N THR A 20 3.93 -5.21 -7.42
CA THR A 20 5.30 -4.74 -7.67
C THR A 20 5.66 -3.55 -6.78
N ALA A 21 4.71 -2.66 -6.47
CA ALA A 21 4.88 -1.59 -5.48
C ALA A 21 5.07 -2.16 -4.06
N ALA A 22 4.27 -3.14 -3.65
CA ALA A 22 4.44 -3.81 -2.36
C ALA A 22 5.80 -4.52 -2.26
N CYS A 23 6.26 -5.16 -3.33
CA CYS A 23 7.58 -5.81 -3.41
C CYS A 23 8.74 -4.81 -3.37
N PHE A 24 8.55 -3.59 -3.90
CA PHE A 24 9.51 -2.51 -3.74
C PHE A 24 9.65 -2.10 -2.26
N LEU A 25 8.52 -1.83 -1.59
CA LEU A 25 8.50 -1.37 -0.19
C LEU A 25 9.03 -2.44 0.77
N SER A 26 8.73 -3.72 0.56
CA SER A 26 9.15 -4.81 1.44
C SER A 26 10.68 -4.97 1.54
N ARG A 27 11.44 -4.43 0.58
CA ARG A 27 12.91 -4.45 0.65
C ARG A 27 13.47 -3.58 1.77
N TYR A 28 12.74 -2.55 2.20
CA TYR A 28 13.16 -1.58 3.21
C TYR A 28 12.62 -1.89 4.61
N THR A 29 11.76 -2.90 4.75
CA THR A 29 11.04 -3.19 5.99
C THR A 29 11.42 -4.52 6.63
N LYS A 30 12.53 -5.13 6.18
CA LYS A 30 12.99 -6.46 6.65
C LYS A 30 13.33 -6.54 8.13
N ALA A 31 13.58 -5.42 8.80
CA ALA A 31 14.03 -5.38 10.19
C ALA A 31 12.87 -5.44 11.21
N TYR A 32 11.62 -5.39 10.76
CA TYR A 32 10.45 -5.31 11.64
C TYR A 32 9.22 -5.96 11.00
N ASN A 33 8.26 -6.37 11.82
CA ASN A 33 6.97 -6.84 11.34
C ASN A 33 6.24 -5.66 10.67
N TRP A 34 5.96 -5.81 9.38
CA TRP A 34 5.44 -4.73 8.55
C TRP A 34 4.30 -5.20 7.65
N ALA A 35 3.33 -4.33 7.44
CA ALA A 35 2.23 -4.53 6.51
C ALA A 35 2.03 -3.29 5.62
N HIS A 36 1.59 -3.51 4.38
CA HIS A 36 1.22 -2.46 3.44
C HIS A 36 -0.30 -2.47 3.23
N LEU A 37 -0.92 -1.30 3.34
CA LEU A 37 -2.32 -1.09 3.00
C LEU A 37 -2.41 -0.17 1.78
N ASP A 38 -2.71 -0.73 0.61
CA ASP A 38 -3.04 0.04 -0.59
C ASP A 38 -4.49 0.52 -0.51
N ILE A 39 -4.67 1.82 -0.25
CA ILE A 39 -5.99 2.44 -0.04
C ILE A 39 -6.46 3.26 -1.25
N ALA A 40 -5.76 3.21 -2.39
CA ALA A 40 -6.07 4.03 -3.57
C ALA A 40 -7.52 3.85 -4.05
N GLY A 41 -8.06 2.63 -3.95
CA GLY A 41 -9.45 2.33 -4.31
C GLY A 41 -10.47 2.50 -3.18
N THR A 42 -10.06 2.72 -1.94
CA THR A 42 -10.96 2.73 -0.78
C THR A 42 -11.01 4.06 -0.05
N ALA A 43 -10.02 4.95 -0.23
CA ALA A 43 -9.87 6.20 0.51
C ALA A 43 -10.85 7.30 0.07
N TRP A 44 -11.33 7.28 -1.18
CA TRP A 44 -12.30 8.25 -1.69
C TRP A 44 -13.26 7.62 -2.69
N ARG A 45 -14.41 8.28 -2.89
CA ARG A 45 -15.37 7.96 -3.94
C ARG A 45 -15.26 8.99 -5.07
N SER A 46 -15.54 8.54 -6.28
CA SER A 46 -15.62 9.38 -7.49
C SER A 46 -17.07 9.51 -7.96
N GLY A 47 -17.33 10.37 -8.94
CA GLY A 47 -18.68 10.59 -9.45
C GLY A 47 -19.51 11.53 -8.56
N LYS A 48 -20.83 11.31 -8.52
CA LYS A 48 -21.77 12.21 -7.83
C LYS A 48 -21.54 12.27 -6.31
N ASP A 49 -21.09 11.16 -5.71
CA ASP A 49 -20.78 11.07 -4.29
C ASP A 49 -19.28 11.33 -4.01
N LYS A 50 -18.71 12.36 -4.66
CA LYS A 50 -17.30 12.70 -4.50
C LYS A 50 -17.00 13.09 -3.06
N GLY A 51 -16.11 12.35 -2.42
CA GLY A 51 -15.71 12.63 -1.04
C GLY A 51 -14.75 11.58 -0.48
N ALA A 52 -14.04 11.95 0.58
CA ALA A 52 -13.22 11.01 1.35
C ALA A 52 -14.12 10.04 2.11
N SER A 53 -13.74 8.76 2.16
CA SER A 53 -14.54 7.71 2.80
C SER A 53 -14.27 7.54 4.30
N GLY A 54 -13.18 8.12 4.81
CA GLY A 54 -12.67 7.87 6.16
C GLY A 54 -12.00 6.51 6.34
N ARG A 55 -11.88 5.68 5.30
CA ARG A 55 -11.11 4.42 5.35
C ARG A 55 -9.61 4.72 5.24
N PRO A 56 -8.74 4.00 5.97
CA PRO A 56 -9.03 2.80 6.76
C PRO A 56 -9.15 3.05 8.29
N VAL A 57 -9.64 4.21 8.74
CA VAL A 57 -9.70 4.54 10.19
C VAL A 57 -10.37 3.44 11.03
N PRO A 58 -11.55 2.89 10.65
CA PRO A 58 -12.17 1.82 11.46
C PRO A 58 -11.30 0.56 11.58
N LEU A 59 -10.58 0.21 10.51
CA LEU A 59 -9.70 -0.97 10.50
C LEU A 59 -8.51 -0.77 11.44
N LEU A 60 -7.87 0.39 11.38
CA LEU A 60 -6.71 0.69 12.23
C LEU A 60 -7.09 0.81 13.70
N VAL A 61 -8.24 1.44 13.99
CA VAL A 61 -8.76 1.52 15.37
C VAL A 61 -9.05 0.12 15.90
N GLN A 62 -9.73 -0.73 15.13
CA GLN A 62 -9.99 -2.10 15.56
C GLN A 62 -8.71 -2.92 15.75
N TYR A 63 -7.72 -2.76 14.86
CA TYR A 63 -6.42 -3.41 15.02
C TYR A 63 -5.79 -3.05 16.37
N LEU A 64 -5.74 -1.76 16.71
CA LEU A 64 -5.18 -1.28 17.98
C LEU A 64 -5.96 -1.80 19.21
N LEU A 65 -7.30 -1.83 19.14
CA LEU A 65 -8.12 -2.40 20.22
C LEU A 65 -7.83 -3.89 20.47
N ASN A 66 -7.50 -4.62 19.41
CA ASN A 66 -7.17 -6.04 19.45
C ASN A 66 -5.70 -6.32 19.84
N GLN A 67 -4.86 -5.30 20.05
CA GLN A 67 -3.47 -5.48 20.52
C GLN A 67 -3.34 -5.56 22.05
N ASN A 68 -4.47 -5.64 22.77
CA ASN A 68 -4.53 -5.99 24.19
C ASN A 68 -4.48 -7.52 24.39
#